data_AF-A0AAN9PU55-F1
#
_entry.id   AF-A0AAN9PU55-F1
#
_cell.length_a   1.000
_cell.length_b   1.000
_cell.length_c   1.000
_cell.angle_alpha   90.00
_cell.angle_beta   90.00
_cell.angle_gamma   90.00
#
_symmetry.space_group_name_H-M   'P 1'
#
loop_
_entity.id
_entity.type
_entity.pdbx_description
1 polymer ?
#
loop_
_entity_poly.entity_id
_entity_poly.type
_entity_poly.pdbx_seq_one_letter_code
_entity_poly.pdbx_strand_id
1 'polypeptide(L)'
;MALKIKIQKLEVQINSFAVIQELSGNSEGLFPKKKSFAVAIRISGARRKEKTASFCASIIDSASYLEMAKFAISLSFLTLTLFALANSSGAGSIAIYWGQNGNEGSLADACATGNYEFVILAFLPTFGNGQTPMINLAGHCDPYSDGCTGLSSDIQSCQAKGIKVL
;
A
#
# COMPACT_ATOMS: atom_id res chain seq x y z
N MET A 1 29.86 -23.76 3.93
CA MET A 1 28.81 -22.71 3.88
C MET A 1 28.12 -22.66 5.23
N ALA A 2 28.18 -21.53 5.94
CA ALA A 2 27.32 -21.24 7.10
C ALA A 2 27.35 -19.73 7.35
N LEU A 3 26.19 -19.05 7.26
CA LEU A 3 26.08 -17.65 7.61
C LEU A 3 25.08 -17.49 8.76
N LYS A 4 25.59 -17.37 9.99
CA LYS A 4 24.79 -17.06 11.18
C LYS A 4 24.40 -15.58 11.12
N ILE A 5 23.14 -15.30 10.79
CA ILE A 5 22.57 -13.95 10.88
C ILE A 5 22.38 -13.62 12.38
N LYS A 6 23.14 -12.65 12.87
CA LYS A 6 23.09 -12.20 14.27
C LYS A 6 22.15 -10.99 14.35
N ILE A 7 20.92 -11.21 14.79
CA ILE A 7 19.93 -10.14 14.96
C ILE A 7 20.40 -9.23 16.12
N GLN A 8 20.84 -8.01 15.78
CA GLN A 8 21.12 -6.95 16.75
C GLN A 8 19.82 -6.21 17.05
N LYS A 9 19.55 -6.01 18.35
CA LYS A 9 18.30 -5.46 18.88
C LYS A 9 18.31 -3.94 18.73
N LEU A 10 17.40 -3.39 17.93
CA LEU A 10 17.18 -1.94 17.82
C LEU A 10 16.25 -1.46 18.94
N GLU A 11 16.82 -0.85 19.98
CA GLU A 11 16.06 0.01 20.89
C GLU A 11 16.02 1.42 20.31
N VAL A 12 14.84 1.86 19.88
CA VAL A 12 14.59 3.21 19.36
C VAL A 12 14.23 4.11 20.53
N GLN A 13 15.15 5.00 20.93
CA GLN A 13 14.85 6.12 21.81
C GLN A 13 14.29 7.29 20.96
N ILE A 14 13.03 7.62 21.22
CA ILE A 14 12.30 8.73 20.59
C ILE A 14 12.60 10.01 21.37
N ASN A 15 13.13 11.05 20.72
CA ASN A 15 13.18 12.46 21.16
C ASN A 15 13.54 13.33 19.93
N SER A 16 12.95 14.48 19.65
CA SER A 16 11.82 15.18 20.28
C SER A 16 11.04 16.02 19.25
N PHE A 17 9.77 16.30 19.56
CA PHE A 17 8.95 17.29 18.85
C PHE A 17 9.49 18.72 19.03
N ALA A 18 9.44 19.52 17.97
CA ALA A 18 9.37 20.98 18.04
C ALA A 18 8.64 21.54 16.81
N VAL A 19 7.39 21.99 17.01
CA VAL A 19 6.56 22.66 16.00
C VAL A 19 6.37 24.11 16.43
N ILE A 20 6.72 25.09 15.58
CA ILE A 20 6.24 26.48 15.71
C ILE A 20 5.94 27.07 14.31
N GLN A 21 4.69 27.52 14.16
CA GLN A 21 4.16 28.55 13.23
C GLN A 21 3.78 29.75 14.18
N GLU A 22 3.66 31.03 13.83
CA GLU A 22 3.02 31.65 12.67
C GLU A 22 3.29 33.19 12.57
N LEU A 23 2.81 33.78 11.47
CA LEU A 23 2.75 35.15 10.90
C LEU A 23 2.66 36.44 11.77
N SER A 24 3.05 37.57 11.12
CA SER A 24 2.27 38.84 10.95
C SER A 24 2.91 40.17 11.44
N GLY A 25 2.76 41.25 10.65
CA GLY A 25 3.11 42.65 11.01
C GLY A 25 3.16 43.62 9.81
N ASN A 26 2.51 44.79 9.90
CA ASN A 26 2.32 45.77 8.79
C ASN A 26 2.41 47.24 9.27
N SER A 27 3.11 48.11 8.52
CA SER A 27 3.39 49.54 8.83
C SER A 27 4.16 50.21 7.65
N GLU A 28 4.12 51.52 7.29
CA GLU A 28 3.27 52.71 7.59
C GLU A 28 3.12 53.60 6.31
N GLY A 29 2.37 54.72 6.40
CA GLY A 29 2.60 55.96 5.62
C GLY A 29 3.06 57.09 6.58
N LEU A 30 3.53 58.29 6.19
CA LEU A 30 3.06 59.19 5.13
C LEU A 30 3.97 60.45 5.00
N PHE A 31 3.98 61.09 3.81
CA PHE A 31 4.58 62.40 3.43
C PHE A 31 6.12 62.54 3.20
N PRO A 32 6.58 63.47 2.33
CA PRO A 32 5.88 64.26 1.30
C PRO A 32 6.41 64.04 -0.14
N LYS A 33 5.59 64.43 -1.14
CA LYS A 33 5.98 64.40 -2.57
C LYS A 33 7.10 65.42 -2.87
N LYS A 34 8.18 65.01 -3.54
CA LYS A 34 8.99 65.89 -4.40
C LYS A 34 9.20 65.28 -5.79
N LYS A 35 9.22 66.13 -6.81
CA LYS A 35 9.14 65.78 -8.23
C LYS A 35 10.53 65.65 -8.84
N SER A 36 10.62 64.76 -9.82
CA SER A 36 11.59 64.64 -10.92
C SER A 36 12.91 65.42 -10.88
N PHE A 37 14.00 64.69 -11.10
CA PHE A 37 14.79 64.95 -12.31
C PHE A 37 15.41 63.65 -12.85
N ALA A 38 15.01 63.24 -14.05
CA ALA A 38 15.63 62.13 -14.77
C ALA A 38 16.64 62.70 -15.76
N VAL A 39 17.94 62.52 -15.50
CA VAL A 39 18.99 62.88 -16.46
C VAL A 39 19.19 61.68 -17.41
N ALA A 40 18.55 61.73 -18.58
CA ALA A 40 18.77 60.75 -19.63
C ALA A 40 20.08 61.06 -20.38
N ILE A 41 21.19 60.46 -19.95
CA ILE A 41 22.45 60.51 -20.71
C ILE A 41 22.34 59.56 -21.91
N ARG A 42 22.19 60.14 -23.10
CA ARG A 42 22.13 59.41 -24.37
C ARG A 42 23.54 59.02 -24.82
N ILE A 43 24.05 57.88 -24.36
CA ILE A 43 25.32 57.33 -24.88
C ILE A 43 25.05 56.64 -26.23
N SER A 44 25.62 57.20 -27.30
CA SER A 44 25.53 56.64 -28.64
C SER A 44 26.36 55.36 -28.77
N GLY A 45 25.66 54.22 -28.80
CA GLY A 45 25.97 53.00 -29.55
C GLY A 45 27.40 52.41 -29.53
N ALA A 46 27.56 51.27 -28.84
CA ALA A 46 28.26 50.10 -29.35
C ALA A 46 27.74 48.82 -28.68
N ARG A 47 27.82 47.67 -29.35
CA ARG A 47 27.16 46.40 -28.97
C ARG A 47 28.20 45.31 -28.68
N ARG A 48 28.01 44.52 -27.61
CA ARG A 48 28.72 43.25 -27.25
C ARG A 48 30.21 43.41 -26.86
N LYS A 49 30.83 42.61 -25.98
CA LYS A 49 30.45 41.49 -25.08
C LYS A 49 31.15 41.73 -23.71
N GLU A 50 30.51 41.54 -22.56
CA GLU A 50 30.43 40.26 -21.84
C GLU A 50 31.78 39.51 -21.71
N LYS A 51 32.46 39.71 -20.57
CA LYS A 51 33.31 38.74 -19.81
C LYS A 51 34.20 39.50 -18.81
N THR A 52 33.94 39.33 -17.51
CA THR A 52 34.88 39.23 -16.35
C THR A 52 34.16 39.54 -15.04
N ALA A 53 33.26 38.65 -14.63
CA ALA A 53 32.74 38.55 -13.26
C ALA A 53 32.68 37.07 -12.83
N SER A 54 33.68 36.30 -13.25
CA SER A 54 33.78 34.86 -13.01
C SER A 54 34.85 34.60 -11.95
N PHE A 55 34.49 34.78 -10.66
CA PHE A 55 35.22 34.13 -9.56
C PHE A 55 34.48 34.01 -8.20
N CYS A 56 33.32 34.65 -7.99
CA CYS A 56 32.58 34.54 -6.72
C CYS A 56 31.26 33.73 -6.79
N ALA A 57 30.97 33.07 -7.91
CA ALA A 57 29.72 32.33 -8.13
C ALA A 57 29.86 30.79 -7.97
N SER A 58 30.96 30.31 -7.39
CA SER A 58 31.34 28.88 -7.33
C SER A 58 31.28 28.25 -5.92
N ILE A 59 30.81 28.99 -4.90
CA ILE A 59 30.73 28.51 -3.50
C ILE A 59 29.26 28.47 -2.97
N ILE A 60 28.30 28.96 -3.76
CA ILE A 60 26.87 28.63 -3.63
C ILE A 60 26.69 27.48 -4.63
N ASP A 61 26.49 26.20 -4.26
CA ASP A 61 25.35 25.74 -3.48
C ASP A 61 25.56 24.33 -2.83
N SER A 62 26.79 23.85 -2.66
CA SER A 62 27.05 22.44 -2.25
C SER A 62 26.47 22.04 -0.89
N ALA A 63 26.25 23.01 0.00
CA ALA A 63 25.57 22.80 1.28
C ALA A 63 24.04 22.64 1.11
N SER A 64 23.39 23.44 0.27
CA SER A 64 21.95 23.31 0.00
C SER A 64 21.66 22.04 -0.80
N TYR A 65 22.50 21.67 -1.77
CA TYR A 65 22.39 20.36 -2.43
C TYR A 65 22.41 19.20 -1.43
N LEU A 66 23.19 19.30 -0.35
CA LEU A 66 23.25 18.27 0.69
C LEU A 66 21.97 18.25 1.56
N GLU A 67 21.40 19.40 1.93
CA GLU A 67 20.12 19.45 2.65
C GLU A 67 18.94 18.98 1.78
N MET A 68 18.90 19.39 0.51
CA MET A 68 17.90 18.93 -0.45
C MET A 68 18.03 17.42 -0.72
N ALA A 69 19.26 16.89 -0.79
CA ALA A 69 19.51 15.46 -0.90
C ALA A 69 19.06 14.68 0.36
N LYS A 70 19.30 15.20 1.57
CA LYS A 70 18.77 14.59 2.81
C LYS A 70 17.25 14.52 2.79
N PHE A 71 16.58 15.58 2.34
CA PHE A 71 15.12 15.60 2.24
C PHE A 71 14.60 14.60 1.19
N ALA A 72 15.25 14.54 0.02
CA ALA A 72 14.92 13.56 -1.02
C ALA A 72 15.16 12.10 -0.57
N ILE A 73 16.24 11.83 0.14
CA ILE A 73 16.55 10.51 0.71
C ILE A 73 15.51 10.14 1.78
N SER A 74 15.19 11.06 2.70
CA SER A 74 14.16 10.86 3.73
C SER A 74 12.79 10.54 3.12
N LEU A 75 12.38 11.31 2.11
CA LEU A 75 11.14 11.08 1.37
C LEU A 75 11.16 9.76 0.59
N SER A 76 12.30 9.38 0.00
CA SER A 76 12.47 8.09 -0.67
C SER A 76 12.39 6.91 0.30
N PHE A 77 12.89 7.03 1.53
CA PHE A 77 12.72 6.00 2.55
C PHE A 77 11.27 5.93 3.03
N LEU A 78 10.62 7.07 3.27
CA LEU A 78 9.21 7.13 3.71
C LEU A 78 8.24 6.55 2.67
N THR A 79 8.46 6.82 1.38
CA THR A 79 7.64 6.23 0.31
C THR A 79 7.86 4.72 0.19
N LEU A 80 9.10 4.24 0.35
CA LEU A 80 9.41 2.81 0.32
C LEU A 80 8.81 2.04 1.51
N THR A 81 8.82 2.62 2.71
CA THR A 81 8.18 1.98 3.89
C THR A 81 6.67 1.98 3.79
N LEU A 82 6.05 3.09 3.35
CA LEU A 82 4.60 3.14 3.09
C LEU A 82 4.17 2.12 2.03
N PHE A 83 4.97 1.93 0.97
CA PHE A 83 4.71 0.89 -0.03
C PHE A 83 4.82 -0.52 0.58
N ALA A 84 5.84 -0.80 1.37
CA ALA A 84 5.98 -2.10 2.05
C ALA A 84 4.80 -2.39 3.01
N LEU A 85 4.37 -1.39 3.78
CA LEU A 85 3.21 -1.47 4.69
C LEU A 85 1.88 -1.68 3.96
N ALA A 86 1.69 -1.02 2.81
CA ALA A 86 0.49 -1.21 1.97
C ALA A 86 0.42 -2.62 1.35
N ASN A 87 1.56 -3.26 1.11
CA ASN A 87 1.62 -4.67 0.68
C ASN A 87 1.51 -5.66 1.85
N SER A 88 1.65 -5.22 3.10
CA SER A 88 1.57 -6.07 4.30
C SER A 88 0.23 -5.97 5.05
N SER A 89 -0.75 -5.22 4.54
CA SER A 89 -2.12 -5.24 5.07
C SER A 89 -2.83 -6.53 4.64
N GLY A 90 -2.48 -7.64 5.27
CA GLY A 90 -3.17 -8.92 5.07
C GLY A 90 -4.62 -8.80 5.52
N ALA A 91 -5.54 -8.67 4.55
CA ALA A 91 -6.95 -8.94 4.81
C ALA A 91 -7.08 -10.39 5.31
N GLY A 92 -7.81 -10.59 6.41
CA GLY A 92 -8.00 -11.93 6.96
C GLY A 92 -8.74 -12.84 5.97
N SER A 93 -8.26 -14.06 5.81
CA SER A 93 -8.90 -15.10 5.00
C SER A 93 -10.33 -15.38 5.47
N ILE A 94 -11.29 -15.40 4.55
CA ILE A 94 -12.68 -15.74 4.85
C ILE A 94 -12.90 -17.24 4.60
N ALA A 95 -13.58 -17.89 5.55
CA ALA A 95 -14.07 -19.27 5.46
C ALA A 95 -15.60 -19.28 5.45
N ILE A 96 -16.19 -20.19 4.68
CA ILE A 96 -17.66 -20.38 4.60
C ILE A 96 -18.00 -21.87 4.79
N TYR A 97 -19.12 -22.14 5.47
CA TYR A 97 -19.74 -23.47 5.46
C TYR A 97 -20.73 -23.56 4.31
N TRP A 98 -20.65 -24.60 3.50
CA TRP A 98 -21.53 -24.86 2.36
C TRP A 98 -22.09 -26.27 2.44
N GLY A 99 -23.35 -26.48 2.05
CA GLY A 99 -23.96 -27.80 1.90
C GLY A 99 -25.22 -28.05 2.74
N GLN A 100 -25.66 -27.11 3.57
CA GLN A 100 -26.84 -27.30 4.44
C GLN A 100 -28.11 -26.61 3.96
N ASN A 101 -28.07 -25.94 2.80
CA ASN A 101 -29.26 -25.34 2.18
C ASN A 101 -29.22 -25.55 0.67
N GLY A 102 -30.10 -26.41 0.14
CA GLY A 102 -30.21 -26.67 -1.30
C GLY A 102 -30.52 -25.44 -2.19
N ASN A 103 -30.80 -24.27 -1.59
CA ASN A 103 -30.99 -22.99 -2.28
C ASN A 103 -29.77 -22.04 -2.18
N GLU A 104 -28.63 -22.48 -1.64
CA GLU A 104 -27.43 -21.64 -1.46
C GLU A 104 -26.52 -21.56 -2.71
N GLY A 105 -26.93 -22.17 -3.82
CA GLY A 105 -26.15 -22.26 -5.06
C GLY A 105 -25.17 -23.45 -5.06
N SER A 106 -24.56 -23.73 -6.22
CA SER A 106 -23.58 -24.80 -6.33
C SER A 106 -22.29 -24.47 -5.57
N LEU A 107 -21.49 -25.50 -5.27
CA LEU A 107 -20.17 -25.31 -4.68
C LEU A 107 -19.25 -24.53 -5.66
N ALA A 108 -19.38 -24.80 -6.97
CA ALA A 108 -18.70 -24.03 -8.00
C ALA A 108 -19.08 -22.54 -7.99
N ASP A 109 -20.36 -22.19 -7.82
CA ASP A 109 -20.83 -20.80 -7.75
C ASP A 109 -20.29 -20.08 -6.51
N ALA A 110 -20.34 -20.73 -5.35
CA ALA A 110 -19.78 -20.20 -4.09
C ALA A 110 -18.28 -19.88 -4.26
N CYS A 111 -17.51 -20.79 -4.86
CA CYS A 111 -16.10 -20.59 -5.19
C CYS A 111 -15.87 -19.56 -6.31
N ALA A 112 -16.82 -19.37 -7.23
CA ALA A 112 -16.73 -18.37 -8.29
C ALA A 112 -16.88 -16.92 -7.77
N THR A 113 -17.47 -16.71 -6.60
CA THR A 113 -17.60 -15.37 -5.99
C THR A 113 -16.27 -14.67 -5.73
N GLY A 114 -15.18 -15.43 -5.53
CA GLY A 114 -13.88 -14.89 -5.13
C GLY A 114 -13.81 -14.36 -3.68
N ASN A 115 -14.86 -14.58 -2.87
CA ASN A 115 -14.95 -14.06 -1.50
C ASN A 115 -14.26 -14.95 -0.45
N TYR A 116 -13.92 -16.20 -0.78
CA TYR A 116 -13.54 -17.23 0.19
C TYR A 116 -12.16 -17.82 -0.14
N GLU A 117 -11.31 -18.02 0.87
CA GLU A 117 -10.08 -18.83 0.74
C GLU A 117 -10.32 -20.27 1.22
N PHE A 118 -11.34 -20.48 2.06
CA PHE A 118 -11.72 -21.78 2.60
C PHE A 118 -13.22 -22.03 2.42
N VAL A 119 -13.58 -23.23 1.96
CA VAL A 119 -14.97 -23.73 1.97
C VAL A 119 -15.01 -25.02 2.76
N ILE A 120 -15.91 -25.11 3.73
CA ILE A 120 -16.06 -26.26 4.61
C ILE A 120 -17.36 -26.98 4.21
N LEU A 121 -17.25 -28.23 3.79
CA LEU A 121 -18.39 -29.05 3.38
C LEU A 121 -19.17 -29.51 4.61
N ALA A 122 -20.35 -28.92 4.79
CA ALA A 122 -21.25 -29.22 5.89
C ALA A 122 -22.35 -30.20 5.42
N PHE A 123 -22.40 -31.45 5.89
CA PHE A 123 -21.47 -32.10 6.82
C PHE A 123 -21.47 -33.62 6.71
N LEU A 124 -20.61 -34.28 7.50
CA LEU A 124 -20.57 -35.74 7.70
C LEU A 124 -21.29 -36.12 9.02
N PRO A 125 -22.64 -36.22 9.07
CA PRO A 125 -23.36 -36.57 10.30
C PRO A 125 -23.07 -37.97 10.81
N THR A 126 -22.93 -38.93 9.89
CA THR A 126 -22.82 -40.34 10.22
C THR A 126 -21.36 -40.74 10.22
N PHE A 127 -20.82 -41.02 11.40
CA PHE A 127 -19.46 -41.52 11.58
C PHE A 127 -19.32 -42.30 12.90
N GLY A 128 -18.27 -43.12 13.01
CA GLY A 128 -17.95 -43.85 14.25
C GLY A 128 -18.91 -45.01 14.58
N ASN A 129 -18.61 -45.71 15.68
CA ASN A 129 -19.40 -46.84 16.21
C ASN A 129 -19.72 -47.95 15.18
N GLY A 130 -18.79 -48.23 14.25
CA GLY A 130 -18.97 -49.23 13.20
C GLY A 130 -19.96 -48.84 12.08
N GLN A 131 -20.47 -47.61 12.08
CA GLN A 131 -21.33 -47.10 11.00
C GLN A 131 -20.50 -46.81 9.75
N THR A 132 -21.08 -47.07 8.58
CA THR A 132 -20.54 -46.57 7.30
C THR A 132 -20.60 -45.04 7.30
N PRO A 133 -19.49 -44.32 7.07
CA PRO A 133 -19.51 -42.87 7.02
C PRO A 133 -20.40 -42.36 5.88
N MET A 134 -21.24 -41.36 6.15
CA MET A 134 -22.18 -40.84 5.16
C MET A 134 -22.31 -39.32 5.28
N ILE A 135 -22.14 -38.65 4.14
CA ILE A 135 -22.28 -37.20 4.01
C ILE A 135 -23.75 -36.83 3.89
N ASN A 136 -24.12 -35.65 4.39
CA ASN A 136 -25.43 -35.05 4.18
C ASN A 136 -25.21 -33.61 3.70
N LEU A 137 -25.58 -33.36 2.44
CA LEU A 137 -25.52 -32.04 1.81
C LEU A 137 -26.94 -31.51 1.55
N ALA A 138 -27.85 -31.72 2.51
CA ALA A 138 -29.24 -31.30 2.50
C ALA A 138 -29.96 -31.62 1.17
N GLY A 139 -30.20 -30.60 0.34
CA GLY A 139 -30.90 -30.74 -0.95
C GLY A 139 -30.00 -30.80 -2.18
N HIS A 140 -28.67 -30.75 -2.03
CA HIS A 140 -27.73 -30.67 -3.16
C HIS A 140 -27.52 -32.00 -3.87
N CYS A 141 -27.48 -33.10 -3.13
CA CYS A 141 -27.28 -34.45 -3.69
C CYS A 141 -27.76 -35.54 -2.73
N ASP A 142 -28.11 -36.69 -3.30
CA ASP A 142 -28.44 -37.90 -2.54
C ASP A 142 -27.18 -38.76 -2.31
N PRO A 143 -26.78 -39.03 -1.05
CA PRO A 143 -25.63 -39.88 -0.75
C PRO A 143 -25.90 -41.38 -0.94
N TYR A 144 -27.16 -41.83 -1.05
CA TYR A 144 -27.51 -43.26 -1.17
C TYR A 144 -27.44 -43.79 -2.62
N SER A 145 -27.32 -42.92 -3.62
CA SER A 145 -27.40 -43.25 -5.05
C SER A 145 -26.18 -42.79 -5.86
N ASP A 146 -25.03 -42.62 -5.21
CA ASP A 146 -23.81 -42.00 -5.77
C ASP A 146 -24.03 -40.56 -6.30
N GLY A 147 -25.16 -39.92 -5.99
CA GLY A 147 -25.54 -38.60 -6.50
C GLY A 147 -24.58 -37.47 -6.12
N CYS A 148 -23.84 -37.63 -5.02
CA CYS A 148 -22.82 -36.67 -4.59
C CYS A 148 -21.47 -36.79 -5.32
N THR A 149 -21.27 -37.76 -6.21
CA THR A 149 -20.02 -37.91 -6.98
C THR A 149 -19.75 -36.72 -7.91
N GLY A 150 -20.79 -36.05 -8.40
CA GLY A 150 -20.70 -34.82 -9.19
C GLY A 150 -19.98 -33.67 -8.47
N LEU A 151 -19.95 -33.66 -7.13
CA LEU A 151 -19.25 -32.63 -6.35
C LEU A 151 -17.74 -32.59 -6.63
N SER A 152 -17.15 -33.66 -7.18
CA SER A 152 -15.72 -33.71 -7.52
C SER A 152 -15.31 -32.62 -8.53
N SER A 153 -16.14 -32.30 -9.53
CA SER A 153 -15.83 -31.23 -10.50
C SER A 153 -15.88 -29.83 -9.87
N ASP A 154 -16.79 -29.62 -8.93
CA ASP A 154 -16.91 -28.36 -8.20
C ASP A 154 -15.73 -28.16 -7.26
N ILE A 155 -15.34 -29.20 -6.52
CA ILE A 155 -14.13 -29.21 -5.68
C ILE A 155 -12.89 -28.89 -6.50
N GLN A 156 -12.73 -29.50 -7.68
CA GLN A 156 -11.62 -29.18 -8.60
C GLN A 156 -11.68 -27.73 -9.09
N SER A 157 -12.88 -27.20 -9.36
CA SER A 157 -13.09 -25.81 -9.77
C SER A 157 -12.75 -24.80 -8.67
N CYS A 158 -13.00 -25.14 -7.40
CA CYS A 158 -12.54 -24.39 -6.22
C CYS A 158 -11.01 -24.44 -6.09
N GLN A 159 -10.43 -25.64 -6.15
CA GLN A 159 -8.98 -25.85 -6.01
C GLN A 159 -8.18 -25.15 -7.11
N ALA A 160 -8.69 -25.13 -8.35
CA ALA A 160 -8.09 -24.39 -9.47
C ALA A 160 -8.07 -22.85 -9.25
N LYS A 161 -8.92 -22.32 -8.36
CA LYS A 161 -8.92 -20.92 -7.91
C LYS A 161 -8.05 -20.67 -6.68
N GLY A 162 -7.36 -21.70 -6.16
CA GLY A 162 -6.55 -21.63 -4.93
C GLY A 162 -7.36 -21.76 -3.64
N ILE A 163 -8.66 -22.08 -3.73
CA ILE A 163 -9.56 -22.22 -2.58
C ILE A 163 -9.38 -23.61 -1.96
N LYS A 164 -9.22 -23.66 -0.64
CA LYS A 164 -9.10 -24.90 0.13
C LYS A 164 -10.50 -25.41 0.49
N VAL A 165 -10.85 -26.59 -0.03
CA VAL A 165 -12.08 -27.29 0.37
C VAL A 165 -11.75 -28.28 1.48
N LEU A 166 -12.55 -28.28 2.55
CA LEU A 166 -12.37 -29.04 3.80
C LEU A 166 -13.60 -29.90 4.10
#